data_AF-A0A0M2KB19-F1
#
_entry.id   AF-A0A0M2KB19-F1
#
_cell.length_a   1.000
_cell.length_b   1.000
_cell.length_c   1.000
_cell.angle_alpha   90.00
_cell.angle_beta   90.00
_cell.angle_gamma   90.00
#
_symmetry.space_group_name_H-M   'P 1'
#
loop_
_entity.id
_entity.type
_entity.pdbx_description
1 polymer ?
#
loop_
_entity_poly.entity_id
_entity_poly.type
_entity_poly.pdbx_seq_one_letter_code
_entity_poly.pdbx_strand_id
1 'polypeptide(L)'
;MTKFIFILTSVLFSPFCFSHIDEEHSNFSFHGSVYTVYIASNCDDVSVCDDVTGSFYDKKNKKDFVIKHGKTINIGYGSNLRGFVFTDKNTEFTFRQPSDGNGDDLSKWILTLSKIPSQGYFTEVGYVEFLSPVRFK
;
A
#
# COMPACT_ATOMS: atom_id res chain seq x y z
N MET A 1 53.58 -7.76 -32.92
CA MET A 1 52.41 -6.95 -32.54
C MET A 1 51.35 -7.89 -31.99
N THR A 2 51.25 -8.02 -30.68
CA THR A 2 50.31 -8.97 -30.06
C THR A 2 49.53 -8.22 -28.98
N LYS A 3 48.26 -7.97 -29.25
CA LYS A 3 47.32 -7.25 -28.39
C LYS A 3 46.89 -8.18 -27.24
N PHE A 4 47.09 -7.76 -26.00
CA PHE A 4 46.41 -8.38 -24.86
C PHE A 4 45.12 -7.62 -24.57
N ILE A 5 44.03 -8.39 -24.64
CA ILE A 5 42.64 -7.97 -24.50
C ILE A 5 42.35 -7.77 -23.00
N PHE A 6 41.89 -6.57 -22.63
CA PHE A 6 41.31 -6.28 -21.33
C PHE A 6 39.98 -7.05 -21.20
N ILE A 7 39.94 -8.07 -20.35
CA ILE A 7 38.70 -8.74 -19.96
C ILE A 7 38.08 -7.92 -18.83
N LEU A 8 37.17 -7.01 -19.19
CA LEU A 8 36.34 -6.27 -18.25
C LEU A 8 35.23 -7.22 -17.76
N THR A 9 35.40 -7.78 -16.55
CA THR A 9 34.36 -8.58 -15.90
C THR A 9 33.17 -7.69 -15.57
N SER A 10 32.14 -7.78 -16.41
CA SER A 10 30.84 -7.15 -16.20
C SER A 10 30.21 -7.71 -14.93
N VAL A 11 30.18 -6.89 -13.88
CA VAL A 11 29.38 -7.11 -12.69
C VAL A 11 27.92 -7.12 -13.14
N LEU A 12 27.32 -8.31 -13.18
CA LEU A 12 25.88 -8.49 -13.36
C LEU A 12 25.17 -7.97 -12.11
N PHE A 13 25.02 -6.65 -12.01
CA PHE A 13 24.00 -6.05 -11.17
C PHE A 13 22.67 -6.31 -11.87
N SER A 14 22.00 -7.41 -11.52
CA SER A 14 20.58 -7.53 -11.80
C SER A 14 19.85 -6.58 -10.85
N PRO A 15 19.25 -5.48 -11.32
CA PRO A 15 18.29 -4.79 -10.49
C PRO A 15 17.12 -5.75 -10.33
N PHE A 16 16.90 -6.26 -9.12
CA PHE A 16 15.56 -6.69 -8.75
C PHE A 16 14.68 -5.44 -8.88
N CYS A 17 14.11 -5.23 -10.08
CA CYS A 17 13.09 -4.23 -10.30
C CYS A 17 11.86 -4.68 -9.53
N PHE A 18 11.77 -4.29 -8.27
CA PHE A 18 10.48 -4.16 -7.62
C PHE A 18 9.72 -3.11 -8.42
N SER A 19 8.69 -3.54 -9.15
CA SER A 19 7.75 -2.66 -9.82
C SER A 19 7.01 -1.88 -8.74
N HIS A 20 7.51 -0.70 -8.40
CA HIS A 20 6.84 0.24 -7.52
C HIS A 20 5.58 0.75 -8.20
N ILE A 21 4.49 0.82 -7.43
CA ILE A 21 3.40 1.71 -7.78
C ILE A 21 3.82 3.07 -7.23
N ASP A 22 4.03 4.00 -8.14
CA ASP A 22 4.28 5.40 -7.82
C ASP A 22 2.96 6.14 -7.61
N GLU A 23 3.08 7.40 -7.22
CA GLU A 23 1.95 8.29 -6.96
C GLU A 23 1.04 8.41 -8.19
N GLU A 24 1.63 8.47 -9.39
CA GLU A 24 0.93 8.69 -10.68
C GLU A 24 -0.03 7.55 -11.03
N HIS A 25 0.27 6.32 -10.62
CA HIS A 25 -0.56 5.14 -10.90
C HIS A 25 -1.43 4.70 -9.72
N SER A 26 -1.46 5.46 -8.63
CA SER A 26 -2.24 5.13 -7.44
C SER A 26 -3.60 5.84 -7.41
N ASN A 27 -4.61 5.16 -6.86
CA ASN A 27 -5.93 5.75 -6.62
C ASN A 27 -6.04 6.38 -5.23
N PHE A 28 -5.20 5.94 -4.31
CA PHE A 28 -5.21 6.31 -2.91
C PHE A 28 -3.78 6.34 -2.39
N SER A 29 -3.46 7.32 -1.54
CA SER A 29 -2.23 7.35 -0.76
C SER A 29 -2.52 7.49 0.73
N PHE A 30 -1.60 6.95 1.54
CA PHE A 30 -1.57 7.11 2.99
C PHE A 30 -0.18 7.59 3.40
N HIS A 31 -0.14 8.64 4.23
CA HIS A 31 1.07 9.26 4.73
C HIS A 31 1.06 9.26 6.25
N GLY A 32 1.60 8.19 6.84
CA GLY A 32 1.83 8.04 8.27
C GLY A 32 3.23 8.49 8.70
N SER A 33 3.51 8.33 9.98
CA SER A 33 4.83 8.62 10.56
C SER A 33 5.87 7.55 10.22
N VAL A 34 5.44 6.28 10.13
CA VAL A 34 6.28 5.11 9.87
C VAL A 34 6.15 4.67 8.42
N TYR A 35 4.93 4.60 7.89
CA TYR A 35 4.69 4.18 6.52
C TYR A 35 4.22 5.31 5.61
N THR A 36 4.70 5.31 4.36
CA THR A 36 3.98 5.91 3.23
C THR A 36 3.51 4.76 2.33
N VAL A 37 2.25 4.80 1.91
CA VAL A 37 1.64 3.70 1.16
C VAL A 37 0.86 4.25 -0.01
N TYR A 38 1.09 3.69 -1.19
CA TYR A 38 0.33 3.97 -2.40
C TYR A 38 -0.49 2.74 -2.77
N ILE A 39 -1.77 2.94 -3.05
CA ILE A 39 -2.73 1.87 -3.31
C ILE A 39 -3.34 2.08 -4.69
N ALA A 40 -3.21 1.08 -5.55
CA ALA A 40 -3.90 1.00 -6.83
C ALA A 40 -4.93 -0.12 -6.81
N SER A 41 -6.15 0.19 -7.25
CA SER A 41 -7.21 -0.78 -7.48
C SER A 41 -7.25 -1.14 -8.96
N ASN A 42 -7.26 -2.44 -9.27
CA ASN A 42 -7.40 -2.92 -10.64
C ASN A 42 -8.87 -3.22 -11.01
N CYS A 43 -9.82 -2.78 -10.18
CA CYS A 43 -11.24 -3.06 -10.35
C CYS A 43 -11.98 -1.89 -10.98
N ASP A 44 -13.06 -2.18 -11.71
CA ASP A 44 -13.96 -1.17 -12.26
C ASP A 44 -14.65 -0.34 -11.16
N ASP A 45 -14.87 -0.95 -9.99
CA ASP A 45 -15.41 -0.32 -8.79
C ASP A 45 -14.44 -0.49 -7.62
N VAL A 46 -13.85 0.63 -7.18
CA VAL A 46 -12.87 0.65 -6.09
C VAL A 46 -13.53 0.39 -4.73
N SER A 47 -14.85 0.51 -4.61
CA SER A 47 -15.56 0.23 -3.36
C SER A 47 -15.74 -1.27 -3.09
N VAL A 48 -15.64 -2.10 -4.14
CA VAL A 48 -15.73 -3.57 -4.08
C VAL A 48 -14.61 -4.17 -4.92
N CYS A 49 -13.40 -4.22 -4.36
CA CYS A 49 -12.24 -4.75 -5.06
C CYS A 49 -11.44 -5.73 -4.20
N ASP A 50 -11.28 -6.95 -4.70
CA ASP A 50 -10.43 -8.00 -4.10
C ASP A 50 -9.08 -8.13 -4.82
N ASP A 51 -8.77 -7.24 -5.76
CA ASP A 51 -7.48 -7.18 -6.46
C ASP A 51 -6.87 -5.77 -6.37
N VAL A 52 -6.47 -5.42 -5.16
CA VAL A 52 -5.80 -4.16 -4.84
C VAL A 52 -4.30 -4.42 -4.64
N THR A 53 -3.45 -3.57 -5.19
CA THR A 53 -2.00 -3.62 -4.96
C THR A 53 -1.55 -2.43 -4.12
N GLY A 54 -0.82 -2.71 -3.05
CA GLY A 54 -0.23 -1.70 -2.16
C GLY A 54 1.28 -1.67 -2.29
N SER A 55 1.85 -0.50 -2.53
CA SER A 55 3.29 -0.24 -2.50
C SER A 55 3.61 0.52 -1.21
N PHE A 56 4.41 -0.10 -0.34
CA PHE A 56 4.68 0.35 1.01
C PHE A 56 6.13 0.80 1.13
N TYR A 57 6.33 1.98 1.71
CA TYR A 57 7.62 2.50 2.11
C TYR A 57 7.70 2.61 3.64
N ASP A 58 8.52 1.77 4.25
CA ASP A 58 8.90 1.83 5.66
C ASP A 58 9.97 2.91 5.83
N LYS A 59 9.59 4.08 6.34
CA LYS A 59 10.48 5.24 6.55
C LYS A 59 11.56 4.96 7.59
N LYS A 60 11.26 4.14 8.59
CA LYS A 60 12.18 3.82 9.68
C LYS A 60 13.32 2.95 9.16
N ASN A 61 13.00 1.92 8.38
CA ASN A 61 13.99 0.99 7.85
C ASN A 61 14.49 1.38 6.45
N LYS A 62 13.91 2.42 5.82
CA LYS A 62 14.15 2.84 4.43
C LYS A 62 14.02 1.66 3.46
N LYS A 63 12.91 0.94 3.61
CA LYS A 63 12.63 -0.27 2.83
C LYS A 63 11.31 -0.16 2.13
N ASP A 64 11.34 -0.59 0.90
CA ASP A 64 10.18 -0.70 0.07
C ASP A 64 9.74 -2.16 -0.08
N PHE A 65 8.43 -2.35 -0.16
CA PHE A 65 7.85 -3.65 -0.49
C PHE A 65 6.48 -3.47 -1.14
N VAL A 66 6.06 -4.48 -1.90
CA VAL A 66 4.77 -4.49 -2.60
C VAL A 66 3.97 -5.68 -2.10
N ILE A 67 2.71 -5.44 -1.76
CA ILE A 67 1.74 -6.49 -1.45
C ILE A 67 0.66 -6.48 -2.53
N LYS A 68 0.53 -7.61 -3.23
CA LYS A 68 -0.52 -7.85 -4.22
C LYS A 68 -1.71 -8.56 -3.57
N HIS A 69 -2.87 -8.51 -4.23
CA HIS A 69 -4.09 -9.19 -3.80
C HIS A 69 -4.59 -8.73 -2.41
N GLY A 70 -4.45 -7.44 -2.14
CA GLY A 70 -5.22 -6.79 -1.09
C GLY A 70 -6.68 -6.64 -1.48
N LYS A 71 -7.51 -6.31 -0.50
CA LYS A 71 -8.95 -6.14 -0.70
C LYS A 71 -9.48 -4.89 -0.01
N THR A 72 -10.55 -4.34 -0.55
CA THR A 72 -11.29 -3.25 0.06
C THR A 72 -12.13 -3.76 1.21
N ILE A 73 -12.29 -2.93 2.23
CA ILE A 73 -13.26 -3.15 3.29
C ILE A 73 -14.48 -2.32 2.94
N ASN A 74 -15.59 -2.97 2.62
CA ASN A 74 -16.89 -2.35 2.41
C ASN A 74 -17.86 -2.80 3.50
N ILE A 75 -18.56 -1.85 4.11
CA ILE A 75 -19.54 -2.15 5.17
C ILE A 75 -20.80 -1.33 4.93
N GLY A 76 -21.95 -1.98 5.06
CA GLY A 76 -23.27 -1.34 5.00
C GLY A 76 -23.93 -1.42 3.62
N TYR A 77 -25.14 -0.90 3.55
CA TYR A 77 -25.93 -0.85 2.32
C TYR A 77 -25.29 0.15 1.34
N GLY A 78 -25.06 -0.27 0.08
CA GLY A 78 -24.40 0.55 -0.95
C GLY A 78 -22.88 0.38 -1.06
N SER A 79 -22.28 -0.58 -0.33
CA SER A 79 -20.87 -0.98 -0.52
C SER A 79 -19.81 0.11 -0.35
N ASN A 80 -20.09 1.15 0.43
CA ASN A 80 -19.16 2.27 0.63
C ASN A 80 -17.78 1.80 1.10
N LEU A 81 -16.72 2.37 0.49
CA LEU A 81 -15.33 2.11 0.87
C LEU A 81 -15.10 2.57 2.32
N ARG A 82 -14.67 1.65 3.19
CA ARG A 82 -14.33 1.90 4.60
C ARG A 82 -12.87 1.63 4.93
N GLY A 83 -12.10 1.09 4.00
CA GLY A 83 -10.75 0.67 4.28
C GLY A 83 -10.14 -0.23 3.22
N PHE A 84 -8.93 -0.67 3.51
CA PHE A 84 -8.19 -1.66 2.75
C PHE A 84 -7.55 -2.66 3.71
N VAL A 85 -7.37 -3.89 3.27
CA VAL A 85 -6.58 -4.88 4.01
C VAL A 85 -5.65 -5.63 3.08
N PHE A 86 -4.42 -5.78 3.53
CA PHE A 86 -3.35 -6.50 2.85
C PHE A 86 -2.75 -7.52 3.81
N THR A 87 -2.30 -8.66 3.29
CA THR A 87 -1.61 -9.66 4.08
C THR A 87 -0.29 -10.00 3.42
N ASP A 88 0.82 -9.79 4.14
CA ASP A 88 2.13 -10.31 3.76
C ASP A 88 2.62 -11.29 4.83
N LYS A 89 2.80 -12.56 4.43
CA LYS A 89 3.17 -13.67 5.31
C LYS A 89 2.26 -13.75 6.54
N ASN A 90 2.77 -13.29 7.68
CA ASN A 90 2.13 -13.37 8.99
C ASN A 90 1.78 -11.98 9.53
N THR A 91 1.65 -10.97 8.66
CA THR A 91 1.29 -9.61 9.04
C THR A 91 0.13 -9.15 8.18
N GLU A 92 -0.95 -8.74 8.84
CA GLU A 92 -2.08 -8.05 8.21
C GLU A 92 -1.90 -6.54 8.38
N PHE A 93 -2.08 -5.79 7.31
CA PHE A 93 -2.08 -4.33 7.25
C PHE A 93 -3.49 -3.87 6.95
N THR A 94 -4.16 -3.27 7.93
CA THR A 94 -5.55 -2.83 7.83
C THR A 94 -5.62 -1.30 7.90
N PHE A 95 -6.09 -0.68 6.83
CA PHE A 95 -6.41 0.74 6.75
C PHE A 95 -7.88 0.94 7.02
N ARG A 96 -8.23 1.86 7.92
CA ARG A 96 -9.63 2.17 8.28
C ARG A 96 -9.88 3.67 8.24
N GLN A 97 -10.98 4.03 7.59
CA GLN A 97 -11.58 5.35 7.72
C GLN A 97 -12.05 5.56 9.17
N PRO A 98 -11.92 6.78 9.73
CA PRO A 98 -12.52 7.12 11.01
C PRO A 98 -14.05 7.08 10.95
N SER A 99 -14.69 6.93 12.11
CA SER A 99 -16.15 6.90 12.20
C SER A 99 -16.75 8.28 11.93
N ASP A 100 -17.73 8.34 11.04
CA ASP A 100 -18.43 9.57 10.62
C ASP A 100 -19.30 10.20 11.73
N GLY A 101 -19.54 9.50 12.84
CA GLY A 101 -20.47 9.91 13.89
C GLY A 101 -19.92 10.79 15.03
N ASN A 102 -18.60 10.96 15.16
CA ASN A 102 -17.99 11.59 16.35
C ASN A 102 -17.29 12.94 16.09
N GLY A 103 -17.44 13.50 14.90
CA GLY A 103 -16.72 14.73 14.51
C GLY A 103 -15.23 14.48 14.23
N ASP A 104 -14.86 13.23 13.94
CA ASP A 104 -13.49 12.85 13.60
C ASP A 104 -13.08 13.45 12.25
N ASP A 105 -11.78 13.75 12.12
CA ASP A 105 -11.18 14.27 10.90
C ASP A 105 -11.14 13.17 9.82
N LEU A 106 -12.08 13.21 8.88
CA LEU A 106 -12.23 12.19 7.82
C LEU A 106 -11.02 12.06 6.89
N SER A 107 -10.08 13.02 6.91
CA SER A 107 -8.83 12.95 6.17
C SER A 107 -7.75 12.10 6.86
N LYS A 108 -7.96 11.68 8.11
CA LYS A 108 -7.00 10.92 8.91
C LYS A 108 -7.45 9.49 9.12
N TRP A 109 -6.78 8.57 8.43
CA TRP A 109 -7.07 7.14 8.55
C TRP A 109 -6.10 6.46 9.52
N ILE A 110 -6.51 5.31 10.02
CA ILE A 110 -5.69 4.48 10.91
C ILE A 110 -5.14 3.30 10.11
N LEU A 111 -3.82 3.12 10.16
CA LEU A 111 -3.14 1.91 9.73
C LEU A 111 -2.86 1.03 10.96
N THR A 112 -3.38 -0.18 10.95
CA THR A 112 -3.13 -1.22 11.97
C THR A 112 -2.35 -2.37 11.35
N LEU A 113 -1.21 -2.72 11.95
CA LEU A 113 -0.44 -3.91 11.63
C LEU A 113 -0.69 -4.95 12.71
N SER A 114 -1.19 -6.13 12.34
CA SER A 114 -1.46 -7.23 13.26
C SER A 114 -0.67 -8.47 12.84
N LYS A 115 0.07 -9.09 13.76
CA LYS A 115 0.69 -10.38 13.46
C LYS A 115 -0.35 -11.49 13.50
N ILE A 116 -0.24 -12.49 12.62
CA ILE A 116 -1.06 -13.70 12.62
C ILE A 116 -0.15 -14.89 12.94
N PRO A 117 -0.45 -15.76 13.93
CA PRO A 117 -1.63 -15.81 14.80
C PRO A 117 -1.47 -15.09 16.17
N SER A 118 -0.41 -14.30 16.38
CA SER A 118 -0.12 -13.69 17.69
C SER A 118 -0.94 -12.41 17.97
N GLN A 119 -1.11 -12.01 19.23
CA GLN A 119 -1.88 -10.79 19.59
C GLN A 119 -1.11 -9.46 19.47
N GLY A 120 0.10 -9.45 18.90
CA GLY A 120 0.88 -8.21 18.75
C GLY A 120 0.31 -7.32 17.65
N TYR A 121 0.01 -6.06 17.98
CA TYR A 121 -0.42 -5.05 17.03
C TYR A 121 0.39 -3.75 17.14
N PHE A 122 0.49 -3.02 16.02
CA PHE A 122 1.02 -1.66 15.93
C PHE A 122 -0.01 -0.81 15.20
N THR A 123 -0.25 0.41 15.67
CA THR A 123 -1.14 1.36 15.00
C THR A 123 -0.44 2.67 14.74
N GLU A 124 -0.79 3.30 13.62
CA GLU A 124 -0.48 4.69 13.38
C GLU A 124 -1.61 5.42 12.66
N VAL A 125 -1.65 6.73 12.86
CA VAL A 125 -2.57 7.64 12.16
C VAL A 125 -1.79 8.32 11.05
N GLY A 126 -2.42 8.43 9.88
CA GLY A 126 -1.85 9.13 8.74
C GLY A 126 -2.92 9.83 7.92
N TYR A 127 -2.47 10.78 7.12
CA TYR A 127 -3.33 11.50 6.19
C TYR A 127 -3.53 10.67 4.94
N VAL A 128 -4.69 10.81 4.31
CA VAL A 128 -4.99 10.14 3.05
C VAL A 128 -5.33 11.12 1.95
N GLU A 129 -4.95 10.75 0.73
CA GLU A 129 -5.32 11.49 -0.48
C GLU A 129 -5.89 10.52 -1.52
N PHE A 130 -6.93 10.95 -2.23
CA PHE A 130 -7.50 10.22 -3.36
C PHE A 130 -6.95 10.87 -4.63
N LEU A 131 -5.99 10.19 -5.27
CA LEU A 131 -5.08 10.78 -6.26
C LEU A 131 -5.61 10.73 -7.71
N SER A 132 -6.58 9.87 -7.98
CA SER A 132 -7.30 9.84 -9.26
C SER A 132 -8.80 10.04 -9.04
N PRO A 133 -9.56 10.55 -10.04
CA PRO A 133 -11.01 10.58 -9.96
C PRO A 133 -11.55 9.15 -10.04
N VAL A 134 -11.56 8.47 -8.90
CA VAL A 134 -12.27 7.22 -8.70
C VAL A 134 -13.75 7.51 -8.94
N ARG A 135 -14.33 6.91 -9.99
CA ARG A 135 -15.77 6.98 -10.21
C ARG A 135 -16.45 6.09 -9.18
N PHE A 136 -16.90 6.68 -8.08
CA PHE A 136 -17.95 6.10 -7.26
C PHE A 136 -19.24 6.08 -8.10
N LYS A 137 -19.76 4.89 -8.41
CA LYS A 137 -21.07 4.76 -9.08
C LYS A 137 -22.20 4.88 -8.08
#